data_AF-A0AA86P3L6-F1
#
_entry.id   AF-A0AA86P3L6-F1
#
_cell.length_a   1.000
_cell.length_b   1.000
_cell.length_c   1.000
_cell.angle_alpha   90.00
_cell.angle_beta   90.00
_cell.angle_gamma   90.00
#
_symmetry.space_group_name_H-M   'P 1'
#
loop_
_entity.id
_entity.type
_entity.pdbx_description
1 polymer ?
#
loop_
_entity_poly.entity_id
_entity_poly.type
_entity_poly.pdbx_seq_one_letter_code
_entity_poly.pdbx_strand_id
1 'polypeptide(L)'
;MFNQGYGMPQGQGMPQMGMGMQQPMGMGMGMAQQGMNMGMGMAQQGMNMMGGMMGQVDPMAMARFNALDSDHSGSITVQEIQKAYQQFKFSAQSAKLLLQAVSDKTFIDAQTFPIFDQYIMSFYNVFMQCSMGQQTIQAPQVQQAVMMLNFKVEQPTLMALVQKYDADKRGVEFGEFMSICAYLLITSKLMTKFDQKNAGVLTLDMNGLQALGLWFL
;
A
#
# COMPACT_ATOMS: atom_id res chain seq x y z
N MET A 1 -13.19 13.69 62.85
CA MET A 1 -12.15 14.17 63.79
C MET A 1 -10.93 14.58 62.96
N PHE A 2 -10.55 15.87 63.02
CA PHE A 2 -9.33 16.58 62.53
C PHE A 2 -8.99 16.49 61.01
N ASN A 3 -9.04 17.51 60.12
CA ASN A 3 -8.75 18.96 60.02
C ASN A 3 -7.31 19.35 59.61
N GLN A 4 -7.23 20.37 58.73
CA GLN A 4 -6.10 21.20 58.22
C GLN A 4 -5.39 20.69 56.94
N GLY A 5 -5.18 21.44 55.85
CA GLY A 5 -5.20 22.89 55.59
C GLY A 5 -3.84 23.37 55.05
N TYR A 6 -3.82 24.38 54.16
CA TYR A 6 -2.67 25.10 53.54
C TYR A 6 -2.07 24.50 52.24
N GLY A 7 -1.76 25.23 51.16
CA GLY A 7 -1.81 26.67 50.86
C GLY A 7 -1.05 26.95 49.53
N MET A 8 -1.51 27.92 48.73
CA MET A 8 -0.82 28.44 47.52
C MET A 8 0.35 29.37 47.89
N PRO A 9 1.26 29.66 46.93
CA PRO A 9 1.69 31.04 46.74
C PRO A 9 1.65 31.55 45.28
N GLN A 10 1.31 32.84 45.15
CA GLN A 10 1.41 33.72 43.98
C GLN A 10 2.84 34.28 43.80
N GLY A 11 3.18 34.65 42.56
CA GLY A 11 3.58 36.04 42.26
C GLY A 11 4.98 36.35 41.68
N GLN A 12 4.96 37.13 40.59
CA GLN A 12 5.94 38.16 40.12
C GLN A 12 7.30 37.68 39.54
N GLY A 13 7.87 38.24 38.45
CA GLY A 13 7.52 39.33 37.53
C GLY A 13 8.71 39.66 36.57
N MET A 14 8.39 40.09 35.33
CA MET A 14 9.05 41.10 34.41
C MET A 14 10.59 41.16 34.17
N PRO A 15 11.14 42.01 33.24
CA PRO A 15 10.83 42.28 31.81
C PRO A 15 12.11 42.47 30.92
N GLN A 16 12.03 42.50 29.57
CA GLN A 16 12.80 43.50 28.76
C GLN A 16 12.44 43.62 27.25
N MET A 17 12.12 44.86 26.87
CA MET A 17 12.37 45.69 25.66
C MET A 17 12.66 45.11 24.26
N GLY A 18 12.06 45.76 23.25
CA GLY A 18 12.68 45.97 21.92
C GLY A 18 11.81 46.71 20.91
N MET A 19 12.24 47.92 20.53
CA MET A 19 11.80 48.88 19.47
C MET A 19 11.35 48.24 18.12
N GLY A 20 10.59 48.85 17.19
CA GLY A 20 10.19 50.23 16.92
C GLY A 20 9.70 50.38 15.45
N MET A 21 9.27 51.59 15.06
CA MET A 21 8.82 52.11 13.72
C MET A 21 7.43 51.65 13.22
N GLN A 22 6.40 52.47 12.96
CA GLN A 22 6.18 53.82 12.38
C GLN A 22 6.24 53.86 10.83
N GLN A 23 5.08 54.00 10.15
CA GLN A 23 4.73 55.05 9.13
C GLN A 23 3.45 54.74 8.29
N PRO A 24 2.84 55.74 7.61
CA PRO A 24 1.39 55.99 7.65
C PRO A 24 0.59 55.68 6.36
N MET A 25 -0.75 55.57 6.50
CA MET A 25 -1.70 55.50 5.38
C MET A 25 -1.95 56.87 4.74
N GLY A 26 -1.65 56.96 3.44
CA GLY A 26 -1.98 58.08 2.56
C GLY A 26 -3.30 57.89 1.82
N MET A 27 -4.05 58.97 1.76
CA MET A 27 -5.30 59.19 1.02
C MET A 27 -5.03 59.31 -0.49
N GLY A 28 -5.85 58.69 -1.34
CA GLY A 28 -5.76 58.83 -2.80
C GLY A 28 -7.08 58.49 -3.49
N MET A 29 -7.79 59.53 -3.92
CA MET A 29 -9.06 59.54 -4.65
C MET A 29 -8.80 59.51 -6.16
N GLY A 30 -9.55 58.72 -6.96
CA GLY A 30 -9.45 58.82 -8.43
C GLY A 30 -10.13 57.72 -9.27
N MET A 31 -11.38 58.01 -9.69
CA MET A 31 -11.94 57.86 -11.05
C MET A 31 -11.96 56.51 -11.83
N ALA A 32 -13.20 56.16 -12.19
CA ALA A 32 -13.72 55.88 -13.54
C ALA A 32 -13.46 54.52 -14.25
N GLN A 33 -14.46 53.64 -14.11
CA GLN A 33 -15.38 53.18 -15.17
C GLN A 33 -14.84 52.86 -16.59
N GLN A 34 -14.73 51.56 -16.89
CA GLN A 34 -15.08 50.88 -18.16
C GLN A 34 -14.88 49.37 -17.89
N GLY A 35 -15.87 48.48 -17.90
CA GLY A 35 -16.96 48.33 -18.86
C GLY A 35 -16.60 47.24 -19.86
N MET A 36 -16.46 45.97 -19.43
CA MET A 36 -16.37 44.85 -20.38
C MET A 36 -17.00 43.55 -19.83
N ASN A 37 -18.22 43.34 -20.32
CA ASN A 37 -18.82 42.11 -20.84
C ASN A 37 -18.94 40.83 -19.98
N MET A 38 -20.20 40.43 -19.83
CA MET A 38 -20.70 39.16 -19.34
C MET A 38 -20.36 37.98 -20.27
N GLY A 39 -20.25 36.79 -19.68
CA GLY A 39 -20.28 35.49 -20.35
C GLY A 39 -19.84 34.40 -19.38
N MET A 40 -20.67 34.01 -18.40
CA MET A 40 -21.55 32.84 -18.47
C MET A 40 -20.78 31.54 -18.73
N GLY A 41 -20.55 30.75 -17.66
CA GLY A 41 -19.94 29.42 -17.77
C GLY A 41 -19.30 28.86 -16.50
N MET A 42 -19.77 29.23 -15.30
CA MET A 42 -19.36 28.62 -14.04
C MET A 42 -20.54 27.82 -13.48
N ALA A 43 -20.66 26.57 -13.94
CA ALA A 43 -21.33 25.51 -13.21
C ALA A 43 -20.87 24.18 -13.78
N GLN A 44 -20.55 23.24 -12.90
CA GLN A 44 -20.31 21.82 -13.19
C GLN A 44 -18.88 21.45 -13.58
N GLN A 45 -17.94 21.68 -12.66
CA GLN A 45 -16.70 20.91 -12.58
C GLN A 45 -16.56 20.30 -11.18
N GLY A 46 -17.54 19.47 -10.84
CA GLY A 46 -17.47 18.53 -9.74
C GLY A 46 -17.95 17.20 -10.29
N MET A 47 -17.16 16.14 -10.05
CA MET A 47 -17.51 14.74 -10.30
C MET A 47 -17.24 14.21 -11.73
N ASN A 48 -15.97 14.07 -12.11
CA ASN A 48 -15.54 13.01 -13.06
C ASN A 48 -14.01 12.77 -13.09
N MET A 49 -13.38 12.58 -11.92
CA MET A 49 -11.94 12.24 -11.79
C MET A 49 -11.72 10.76 -11.45
N MET A 50 -12.52 9.85 -12.02
CA MET A 50 -12.35 8.40 -11.79
C MET A 50 -12.79 7.60 -13.03
N GLY A 51 -12.06 7.72 -14.14
CA GLY A 51 -12.37 6.92 -15.34
C GLY A 51 -11.42 7.00 -16.52
N GLY A 52 -10.23 7.60 -16.40
CA GLY A 52 -9.39 7.96 -17.55
C GLY A 52 -7.95 7.46 -17.53
N MET A 53 -7.62 6.39 -16.82
CA MET A 53 -6.22 5.93 -16.65
C MET A 53 -5.95 4.55 -17.26
N MET A 54 -6.33 4.36 -18.52
CA MET A 54 -5.77 3.30 -19.36
C MET A 54 -4.99 3.93 -20.51
N GLY A 55 -3.66 3.79 -20.49
CA GLY A 55 -2.85 3.99 -21.71
C GLY A 55 -1.43 4.52 -21.56
N GLN A 56 -1.01 5.05 -20.40
CA GLN A 56 0.39 5.40 -20.18
C GLN A 56 0.99 4.45 -19.15
N VAL A 57 1.93 3.61 -19.61
CA VAL A 57 2.85 2.88 -18.73
C VAL A 57 3.60 3.95 -17.92
N ASP A 58 3.44 3.94 -16.60
CA ASP A 58 4.14 4.86 -15.70
C ASP A 58 5.65 4.80 -16.00
N PRO A 59 6.30 5.91 -16.40
CA PRO A 59 7.74 5.95 -16.67
C PRO A 59 8.57 5.42 -15.49
N MET A 60 8.07 5.58 -14.26
CA MET A 60 8.72 5.07 -13.07
C MET A 60 8.58 3.55 -12.93
N ALA A 61 7.47 2.97 -13.39
CA ALA A 61 7.31 1.53 -13.48
C ALA A 61 8.29 0.93 -14.50
N MET A 62 8.46 1.55 -15.67
CA MET A 62 9.44 1.05 -16.65
C MET A 62 10.88 1.11 -16.11
N ALA A 63 11.24 2.14 -15.34
CA ALA A 63 12.53 2.21 -14.67
C ALA A 63 12.71 1.08 -13.62
N ARG A 64 11.66 0.76 -12.85
CA ARG A 64 11.67 -0.39 -11.92
C ARG A 64 11.75 -1.71 -12.66
N PHE A 65 11.06 -1.86 -13.79
CA PHE A 65 11.16 -3.05 -14.65
C PHE A 65 12.61 -3.30 -15.05
N ASN A 66 13.28 -2.29 -15.61
CA ASN A 66 14.68 -2.38 -16.03
C ASN A 66 15.65 -2.62 -14.84
N ALA A 67 15.27 -2.24 -13.62
CA ALA A 67 16.06 -2.50 -12.43
C ALA A 67 15.92 -3.95 -11.93
N LEU A 68 14.77 -4.59 -12.16
CA LEU A 68 14.53 -6.00 -11.83
C LEU A 68 15.06 -6.93 -12.93
N ASP A 69 14.86 -6.58 -14.20
CA ASP A 69 15.34 -7.27 -15.41
C ASP A 69 16.87 -7.09 -15.54
N SER A 70 17.61 -7.91 -14.78
CA SER A 70 19.06 -7.77 -14.61
C SER A 70 19.84 -8.20 -15.85
N ASP A 71 19.25 -9.07 -16.66
CA ASP A 71 19.85 -9.57 -17.90
C ASP A 71 19.32 -8.84 -19.16
N HIS A 72 18.41 -7.89 -18.99
CA HIS A 72 17.78 -7.11 -20.05
C HIS A 72 17.10 -8.00 -21.11
N SER A 73 16.58 -9.16 -20.68
CA SER A 73 15.88 -10.09 -21.55
C SER A 73 14.49 -9.59 -21.96
N GLY A 74 13.97 -8.57 -21.28
CA GLY A 74 12.60 -8.09 -21.44
C GLY A 74 11.57 -8.98 -20.73
N SER A 75 12.01 -9.84 -19.81
CA SER A 75 11.17 -10.75 -19.03
C SER A 75 11.75 -11.00 -17.65
N ILE A 76 10.99 -10.67 -16.60
CA ILE A 76 11.41 -10.87 -15.21
C ILE A 76 11.01 -12.28 -14.75
N THR A 77 12.01 -13.05 -14.35
CA THR A 77 11.87 -14.41 -13.85
C THR A 77 11.74 -14.47 -12.32
N VAL A 78 11.33 -15.62 -11.78
CA VAL A 78 11.28 -15.85 -10.32
C VAL A 78 12.64 -15.60 -9.65
N GLN A 79 13.74 -15.96 -10.33
CA GLN A 79 15.09 -15.79 -9.82
C GLN A 79 15.46 -14.31 -9.67
N GLU A 80 15.06 -13.48 -10.62
CA GLU A 80 15.28 -12.04 -10.57
C GLU A 80 14.44 -11.36 -9.49
N ILE A 81 13.17 -11.77 -9.34
CA ILE A 81 12.33 -11.31 -8.23
C ILE A 81 12.99 -11.69 -6.90
N GLN A 82 13.40 -12.95 -6.74
CA GLN A 82 14.06 -13.41 -5.52
C GLN A 82 15.34 -12.61 -5.24
N LYS A 83 16.17 -12.37 -6.26
CA LYS A 83 17.41 -11.59 -6.13
C LYS A 83 17.13 -10.15 -5.74
N ALA A 84 16.15 -9.51 -6.36
CA ALA A 84 15.77 -8.12 -6.07
C ALA A 84 15.28 -7.93 -4.62
N TYR A 85 14.59 -8.92 -4.06
CA TYR A 85 14.05 -8.88 -2.69
C TYR A 85 14.82 -9.75 -1.68
N GLN A 86 16.02 -10.21 -2.03
CA GLN A 86 16.80 -11.13 -1.19
C GLN A 86 17.09 -10.54 0.20
N GLN A 87 17.33 -9.24 0.26
CA GLN A 87 17.59 -8.50 1.51
C GLN A 87 16.41 -8.53 2.49
N PHE A 88 15.19 -8.78 2.02
CA PHE A 88 13.98 -8.79 2.84
C PHE A 88 13.56 -10.20 3.27
N LYS A 89 14.43 -11.22 3.12
CA LYS A 89 14.12 -12.64 3.38
C LYS A 89 12.95 -13.18 2.52
N PHE A 90 12.72 -12.60 1.35
CA PHE A 90 11.67 -13.07 0.45
C PHE A 90 12.07 -14.41 -0.19
N SER A 91 11.28 -15.45 0.06
CA SER A 91 11.60 -16.80 -0.43
C SER A 91 11.31 -16.96 -1.93
N ALA A 92 12.07 -17.81 -2.62
CA ALA A 92 11.83 -18.13 -4.03
C ALA A 92 10.44 -18.74 -4.26
N GLN A 93 9.93 -19.52 -3.31
CA GLN A 93 8.58 -20.09 -3.39
C GLN A 93 7.52 -18.98 -3.35
N SER A 94 7.65 -18.02 -2.44
CA SER A 94 6.75 -16.87 -2.35
C SER A 94 6.81 -16.01 -3.61
N ALA A 95 8.00 -15.81 -4.19
CA ALA A 95 8.19 -15.10 -5.45
C ALA A 95 7.44 -15.79 -6.60
N LYS A 96 7.51 -17.13 -6.67
CA LYS A 96 6.77 -17.92 -7.65
C LYS A 96 5.26 -17.78 -7.48
N LEU A 97 4.73 -17.85 -6.25
CA LEU A 97 3.31 -17.66 -5.98
C LEU A 97 2.83 -16.27 -6.41
N LEU A 98 3.62 -15.23 -6.11
CA LEU A 98 3.31 -13.86 -6.52
C LEU A 98 3.29 -13.72 -8.04
N LEU A 99 4.27 -14.30 -8.73
CA LEU A 99 4.33 -14.32 -10.19
C LEU A 99 3.09 -15.01 -10.78
N GLN A 100 2.76 -16.21 -10.30
CA GLN A 100 1.59 -16.97 -10.76
C GLN A 100 0.26 -16.27 -10.45
N ALA A 101 0.22 -15.42 -9.42
CA ALA A 101 -0.96 -14.64 -9.10
C ALA A 101 -1.16 -13.49 -10.10
N VAL A 102 -0.09 -12.90 -10.63
CA VAL A 102 -0.15 -11.74 -11.53
C VAL A 102 -0.16 -12.13 -13.00
N SER A 103 0.56 -13.20 -13.36
CA SER A 103 0.75 -13.66 -14.73
C SER A 103 0.33 -15.12 -14.89
N ASP A 104 -0.13 -15.48 -16.09
CA ASP A 104 -0.32 -16.88 -16.48
C ASP A 104 0.94 -17.47 -17.13
N LYS A 105 1.94 -16.64 -17.41
CA LYS A 105 3.25 -17.04 -17.92
C LYS A 105 4.19 -17.36 -16.75
N THR A 106 5.32 -18.02 -17.05
CA THR A 106 6.39 -18.29 -16.07
C THR A 106 7.31 -17.08 -15.81
N PHE A 107 7.01 -15.94 -16.42
CA PHE A 107 7.73 -14.69 -16.34
C PHE A 107 6.77 -13.49 -16.36
N ILE A 108 7.27 -12.33 -15.96
CA ILE A 108 6.58 -11.05 -16.03
C ILE A 108 7.17 -10.26 -17.19
N ASP A 109 6.36 -9.90 -18.16
CA ASP A 109 6.74 -9.04 -19.28
C ASP A 109 6.35 -7.58 -19.02
N ALA A 110 6.72 -6.68 -19.93
CA ALA A 110 6.35 -5.27 -19.84
C ALA A 110 4.83 -5.01 -19.76
N GLN A 111 3.98 -5.96 -20.20
CA GLN A 111 2.53 -5.82 -20.14
C GLN A 111 1.96 -6.18 -18.76
N THR A 112 2.52 -7.20 -18.13
CA THR A 112 2.09 -7.70 -16.80
C THR A 112 2.83 -7.02 -15.65
N PHE A 113 3.98 -6.41 -15.91
CA PHE A 113 4.77 -5.71 -14.91
C PHE A 113 4.02 -4.59 -14.18
N PRO A 114 3.25 -3.70 -14.85
CA PRO A 114 2.53 -2.65 -14.13
C PRO A 114 1.59 -3.19 -13.05
N ILE A 115 0.98 -4.35 -13.28
CA ILE A 115 0.11 -5.03 -12.30
C ILE A 115 0.95 -5.52 -11.12
N PHE A 116 2.08 -6.19 -11.41
CA PHE A 116 3.00 -6.67 -10.38
C PHE A 116 3.54 -5.52 -9.51
N ASP A 117 4.00 -4.46 -10.16
CA ASP A 117 4.58 -3.28 -9.53
C ASP A 117 3.55 -2.57 -8.62
N GLN A 118 2.31 -2.43 -9.09
CA GLN A 118 1.22 -1.87 -8.29
C GLN A 118 0.95 -2.68 -7.02
N TYR A 119 1.00 -4.01 -7.08
CA TYR A 119 0.85 -4.86 -5.90
C TYR A 119 2.02 -4.68 -4.92
N ILE A 120 3.26 -4.72 -5.40
CA ILE A 120 4.44 -4.50 -4.56
C ILE A 120 4.38 -3.12 -3.87
N MET A 121 4.05 -2.07 -4.61
CA MET A 121 3.92 -0.72 -4.07
C MET A 121 2.83 -0.64 -3.00
N SER A 122 1.69 -1.28 -3.25
CA SER A 122 0.58 -1.33 -2.30
C SER A 122 0.97 -2.08 -1.02
N PHE A 123 1.70 -3.19 -1.14
CA PHE A 123 2.22 -3.93 0.01
C PHE A 123 3.20 -3.08 0.81
N TYR A 124 4.13 -2.40 0.14
CA TYR A 124 5.10 -1.53 0.79
C TYR A 124 4.42 -0.37 1.54
N ASN A 125 3.50 0.34 0.88
CA ASN A 125 2.79 1.47 1.46
C ASN A 125 2.01 1.08 2.71
N VAL A 126 1.27 -0.04 2.65
CA VAL A 126 0.50 -0.55 3.78
C VAL A 126 1.42 -1.04 4.90
N PHE A 127 2.51 -1.76 4.57
CA PHE A 127 3.50 -2.20 5.55
C PHE A 127 4.12 -1.00 6.29
N MET A 128 4.51 0.04 5.57
CA MET A 128 5.06 1.26 6.16
C MET A 128 4.05 1.98 7.06
N GLN A 129 2.78 2.03 6.66
CA GLN A 129 1.72 2.64 7.46
C GLN A 129 1.45 1.86 8.76
N CYS A 130 1.41 0.53 8.69
CA CYS A 130 1.14 -0.32 9.85
C CYS A 130 2.34 -0.47 10.77
N SER A 131 3.57 -0.44 10.25
CA SER A 131 4.80 -0.58 11.04
C SER A 131 5.13 0.66 11.87
N MET A 132 4.54 1.83 11.56
CA MET A 132 4.81 3.09 12.27
C MET A 132 6.31 3.41 12.37
N GLY A 133 7.08 3.07 11.33
CA GLY A 133 8.53 3.29 11.27
C GLY A 133 9.39 2.16 11.84
N GLN A 134 8.78 1.05 12.30
CA GLN A 134 9.51 -0.17 12.65
C GLN A 134 9.84 -1.01 11.41
N GLN A 135 10.82 -1.91 11.54
CA GLN A 135 11.18 -2.84 10.46
C GLN A 135 10.33 -4.11 10.43
N THR A 136 9.51 -4.34 11.46
CA THR A 136 8.63 -5.48 11.60
C THR A 136 7.22 -5.04 11.99
N ILE A 137 6.24 -5.90 11.72
CA ILE A 137 4.85 -5.74 12.15
C ILE A 137 4.38 -6.97 12.94
N GLN A 138 3.58 -6.74 13.96
CA GLN A 138 3.00 -7.78 14.80
C GLN A 138 1.69 -8.31 14.19
N ALA A 139 1.23 -9.47 14.64
CA ALA A 139 0.03 -10.12 14.10
C ALA A 139 -1.23 -9.20 14.01
N PRO A 140 -1.51 -8.32 14.99
CA PRO A 140 -2.61 -7.35 14.85
C PRO A 140 -2.40 -6.32 13.73
N GLN A 141 -1.16 -5.87 13.52
CA GLN A 141 -0.79 -4.96 12.44
C GLN A 141 -0.88 -5.65 11.08
N VAL A 142 -0.53 -6.95 10.99
CA VAL A 142 -0.75 -7.76 9.78
C VAL A 142 -2.23 -7.83 9.45
N GLN A 143 -3.10 -8.04 10.45
CA GLN A 143 -4.55 -8.05 10.24
C GLN A 143 -5.06 -6.72 9.69
N GLN A 144 -4.62 -5.61 10.26
CA GLN A 144 -4.94 -4.28 9.74
C GLN A 144 -4.44 -4.10 8.30
N ALA A 145 -3.20 -4.50 8.01
CA ALA A 145 -2.61 -4.40 6.69
C ALA A 145 -3.39 -5.19 5.63
N VAL A 146 -3.74 -6.43 5.95
CA VAL A 146 -4.50 -7.32 5.06
C VAL A 146 -5.92 -6.77 4.79
N MET A 147 -6.56 -6.16 5.78
CA MET A 147 -7.83 -5.44 5.60
C MET A 147 -7.68 -4.22 4.69
N MET A 148 -6.60 -3.45 4.82
CA MET A 148 -6.33 -2.29 3.95
C MET A 148 -6.06 -2.70 2.50
N LEU A 149 -5.50 -3.89 2.28
CA LEU A 149 -5.34 -4.51 0.97
C LEU A 149 -6.63 -5.19 0.46
N ASN A 150 -7.73 -5.08 1.21
CA ASN A 150 -9.05 -5.61 0.88
C ASN A 150 -9.10 -7.13 0.69
N PHE A 151 -8.20 -7.86 1.34
CA PHE A 151 -8.24 -9.32 1.37
C PHE A 151 -9.33 -9.83 2.30
N LYS A 152 -10.09 -10.83 1.83
CA LYS A 152 -11.10 -11.53 2.62
C LYS A 152 -10.48 -12.75 3.28
N VAL A 153 -9.99 -12.61 4.50
CA VAL A 153 -9.43 -13.72 5.27
C VAL A 153 -9.88 -13.66 6.72
N GLU A 154 -10.29 -14.82 7.24
CA GLU A 154 -10.68 -14.99 8.64
C GLU A 154 -9.46 -14.95 9.57
N GLN A 155 -9.67 -14.43 10.78
CA GLN A 155 -8.58 -14.21 11.75
C GLN A 155 -7.78 -15.49 12.09
N PRO A 156 -8.40 -16.68 12.32
CA PRO A 156 -7.64 -17.90 12.63
C PRO A 156 -6.69 -18.31 11.49
N THR A 157 -7.16 -18.20 10.25
CA THR A 157 -6.36 -18.50 9.05
C THR A 157 -5.20 -17.53 8.92
N LEU A 158 -5.45 -16.24 9.15
CA LEU A 158 -4.39 -15.22 9.10
C LEU A 158 -3.33 -15.46 10.18
N MET A 159 -3.73 -15.81 11.41
CA MET A 159 -2.76 -16.14 12.48
C MET A 159 -1.90 -17.36 12.12
N ALA A 160 -2.48 -18.38 11.49
CA ALA A 160 -1.72 -19.54 11.00
C ALA A 160 -0.71 -19.14 9.90
N LEU A 161 -1.06 -18.21 9.01
CA LEU A 161 -0.13 -17.68 8.02
C LEU A 161 1.00 -16.90 8.68
N VAL A 162 0.69 -16.02 9.64
CA VAL A 162 1.73 -15.30 10.40
C VAL A 162 2.68 -16.28 11.07
N GLN A 163 2.18 -17.29 11.78
CA GLN A 163 3.03 -18.30 12.44
C GLN A 163 3.87 -19.12 11.44
N LYS A 164 3.37 -19.33 10.22
CA LYS A 164 4.09 -20.08 9.18
C LYS A 164 5.25 -19.28 8.59
N TYR A 165 5.06 -17.97 8.38
CA TYR A 165 6.05 -17.12 7.72
C TYR A 165 6.97 -16.38 8.70
N ASP A 166 6.51 -16.01 9.90
CA ASP A 166 7.32 -15.50 11.02
C ASP A 166 7.85 -16.67 11.86
N ALA A 167 8.81 -17.41 11.29
CA ALA A 167 9.38 -18.60 11.91
C ALA A 167 10.22 -18.28 13.16
N ASP A 168 10.81 -17.09 13.22
CA ASP A 168 11.67 -16.66 14.33
C ASP A 168 10.88 -16.00 15.48
N LYS A 169 9.59 -15.71 15.25
CA LYS A 169 8.64 -15.12 16.22
C LYS A 169 9.07 -13.75 16.71
N ARG A 170 9.80 -12.99 15.88
CA ARG A 170 10.25 -11.63 16.20
C ARG A 170 9.36 -10.56 15.58
N GLY A 171 8.28 -10.97 14.91
CA GLY A 171 7.40 -10.12 14.16
C GLY A 171 7.72 -10.19 12.68
N VAL A 172 6.69 -9.93 11.87
CA VAL A 172 6.71 -10.13 10.42
C VAL A 172 7.53 -9.02 9.75
N GLU A 173 8.63 -9.40 9.10
CA GLU A 173 9.42 -8.53 8.23
C GLU A 173 8.74 -8.30 6.88
N PHE A 174 9.21 -7.33 6.09
CA PHE A 174 8.58 -6.98 4.81
C PHE A 174 8.50 -8.16 3.83
N GLY A 175 9.54 -8.99 3.68
CA GLY A 175 9.46 -10.15 2.77
C GLY A 175 8.60 -11.30 3.31
N GLU A 176 8.47 -11.44 4.62
CA GLU A 176 7.51 -12.37 5.23
C GLU A 176 6.08 -11.87 4.98
N PHE A 177 5.84 -10.57 5.12
CA PHE A 177 4.56 -9.93 4.78
C PHE A 177 4.23 -10.10 3.30
N MET A 178 5.19 -9.87 2.39
CA MET A 178 5.01 -10.13 0.96
C MET A 178 4.66 -11.61 0.69
N SER A 179 5.23 -12.53 1.47
CA SER A 179 4.93 -13.97 1.34
C SER A 179 3.49 -14.30 1.74
N ILE A 180 2.99 -13.70 2.83
CA ILE A 180 1.59 -13.81 3.24
C ILE A 180 0.67 -13.24 2.13
N CYS A 181 0.97 -12.04 1.63
CA CYS A 181 0.18 -11.40 0.59
C CYS A 181 0.20 -12.19 -0.74
N ALA A 182 1.35 -12.75 -1.14
CA ALA A 182 1.47 -13.60 -2.31
C ALA A 182 0.57 -14.85 -2.20
N TYR A 183 0.55 -15.48 -1.03
CA TYR A 183 -0.34 -16.62 -0.75
C TYR A 183 -1.83 -16.23 -0.82
N LEU A 184 -2.20 -15.07 -0.28
CA LEU A 184 -3.58 -14.58 -0.34
C LEU A 184 -4.01 -14.21 -1.77
N LEU A 185 -3.11 -13.62 -2.56
CA LEU A 185 -3.36 -13.29 -3.96
C LEU A 185 -3.61 -14.53 -4.81
N ILE A 186 -2.74 -15.55 -4.70
CA ILE A 186 -2.93 -16.77 -5.50
C ILE A 186 -4.22 -17.49 -5.09
N THR A 187 -4.55 -17.53 -3.79
CA THR A 187 -5.81 -18.10 -3.31
C THR A 187 -7.01 -17.33 -3.85
N SER A 188 -6.93 -16.00 -3.88
CA SER A 188 -7.99 -15.15 -4.46
C SER A 188 -8.14 -15.38 -5.97
N LYS A 189 -7.03 -15.51 -6.72
CA LYS A 189 -7.04 -15.86 -8.14
C LYS A 189 -7.69 -17.22 -8.37
N LEU A 190 -7.37 -18.22 -7.54
CA LEU A 190 -7.97 -19.55 -7.61
C LEU A 190 -9.47 -19.50 -7.33
N MET A 191 -9.91 -18.76 -6.31
CA MET A 191 -11.33 -18.54 -6.06
C MET A 191 -12.01 -17.92 -7.28
N THR A 192 -11.50 -16.84 -7.85
CA THR A 192 -12.09 -16.23 -9.06
C THR A 192 -12.12 -17.20 -10.26
N LYS A 193 -11.11 -18.07 -10.38
CA LYS A 193 -11.01 -19.03 -11.48
C LYS A 193 -11.98 -20.21 -11.35
N PHE A 194 -12.17 -20.73 -10.14
CA PHE A 194 -12.94 -21.95 -9.89
C PHE A 194 -14.35 -21.67 -9.33
N ASP A 195 -14.57 -20.54 -8.66
CA ASP A 195 -15.87 -20.09 -8.14
C ASP A 195 -16.58 -19.18 -9.14
N GLN A 196 -16.94 -19.74 -10.29
CA GLN A 196 -17.62 -18.98 -11.36
C GLN A 196 -18.98 -18.40 -10.91
N LYS A 197 -19.54 -18.90 -9.80
CA LYS A 197 -20.84 -18.46 -9.26
C LYS A 197 -20.69 -17.40 -8.16
N ASN A 198 -19.46 -17.04 -7.77
CA ASN A 198 -19.16 -16.17 -6.63
C ASN A 198 -19.90 -16.59 -5.35
N ALA A 199 -20.04 -17.89 -5.14
CA ALA A 199 -20.74 -18.44 -3.97
C ALA A 199 -19.87 -18.40 -2.70
N GLY A 200 -18.57 -18.13 -2.83
CA GLY A 200 -17.59 -18.20 -1.75
C GLY A 200 -17.20 -19.63 -1.38
N VAL A 201 -17.63 -20.64 -2.16
CA VAL A 201 -17.45 -22.06 -1.87
C VAL A 201 -17.04 -22.80 -3.15
N LEU A 202 -15.99 -23.62 -3.05
CA LEU A 202 -15.56 -24.52 -4.11
C LEU A 202 -15.99 -25.95 -3.80
N THR A 203 -16.67 -26.59 -4.76
CA THR A 203 -16.93 -28.03 -4.72
C THR A 203 -15.97 -28.70 -5.69
N LEU A 204 -15.05 -29.50 -5.16
CA LEU A 204 -14.00 -30.15 -5.94
C LEU A 204 -14.07 -31.66 -5.73
N ASP A 205 -13.82 -32.42 -6.80
CA ASP A 205 -13.51 -33.84 -6.70
C ASP A 205 -12.01 -34.02 -6.41
N MET A 206 -11.56 -35.27 -6.25
CA MET A 206 -10.17 -35.57 -5.92
C MET A 206 -9.19 -35.02 -6.97
N ASN A 207 -9.55 -35.09 -8.26
CA ASN A 207 -8.74 -34.56 -9.34
C ASN A 207 -8.66 -33.03 -9.29
N GLY A 208 -9.78 -32.36 -9.02
CA GLY A 208 -9.84 -30.92 -8.82
C GLY A 208 -8.98 -30.46 -7.64
N LEU A 209 -9.00 -31.19 -6.52
CA LEU A 209 -8.17 -30.89 -5.36
C LEU A 209 -6.66 -31.04 -5.67
N GLN A 210 -6.27 -32.11 -6.39
CA GLN A 210 -4.88 -32.29 -6.83
C GLN A 210 -4.45 -31.19 -7.79
N ALA A 211 -5.29 -30.86 -8.78
CA ALA A 211 -5.02 -29.79 -9.74
C ALA A 211 -4.84 -28.43 -9.05
N LEU A 212 -5.63 -28.15 -8.00
CA LEU A 212 -5.50 -26.93 -7.20
C LEU A 212 -4.20 -26.95 -6.38
N GLY A 213 -3.85 -28.09 -5.78
CA GLY A 213 -2.59 -28.27 -5.06
C GLY A 213 -1.33 -27.98 -5.89
N LEU A 214 -1.35 -28.29 -7.19
CA LEU A 214 -0.24 -28.00 -8.11
C LEU A 214 0.08 -26.50 -8.25
N TRP A 215 -0.86 -25.60 -7.95
CA TRP A 215 -0.60 -24.16 -7.97
C TRP A 215 0.31 -23.70 -6.83
N PHE A 216 0.46 -24.50 -5.78
CA PHE A 216 1.28 -24.16 -4.62
C PHE A 216 2.66 -24.84 -4.60
N LEU A 217 2.91 -25.73 -5.57
CA LEU A 217 4.19 -26.41 -5.80
C LEU A 217 5.04 -25.62 -6.80
#